data_AF-A0A6J6UFD1-F1
#
_entry.id   AF-A0A6J6UFD1-F1
#
_cell.length_a   1.000
_cell.length_b   1.000
_cell.length_c   1.000
_cell.angle_alpha   90.00
_cell.angle_beta   90.00
_cell.angle_gamma   90.00
#
_symmetry.space_group_name_H-M   'P 1'
#
loop_
_entity.id
_entity.type
_entity.pdbx_description
1 polymer ?
#
loop_
_entity_poly.entity_id
_entity_poly.type
_entity_poly.pdbx_seq_one_letter_code
_entity_poly.pdbx_strand_id
1 'polypeptide(L)'
;MRAPFYPPNRPDLLDRFIRDALAPGLDPVEGHRACARYRMEERIGLVTAPVLMIGAAADPFAMPDLPRVREALTASRNVQTVVIEGGMIPLMETHAAEVADAIEVFLGNVLLTH
;
A
#
# COMPACT_ATOMS: atom_id res chain seq x y z
N MET A 1 -3.41 17.56 8.76
CA MET A 1 -4.40 17.93 7.71
C MET A 1 -4.16 17.03 6.50
N ARG A 2 -5.20 16.42 5.90
CA ARG A 2 -5.02 15.43 4.80
C ARG A 2 -4.99 16.03 3.39
N ALA A 3 -5.64 17.19 3.19
CA ALA A 3 -5.79 17.81 1.87
C ALA A 3 -4.48 17.93 1.06
N PRO A 4 -3.30 18.25 1.64
CA PRO A 4 -2.05 18.36 0.88
C PRO A 4 -1.59 17.06 0.20
N PHE A 5 -2.12 15.91 0.61
CA PHE A 5 -1.74 14.61 0.08
C PHE A 5 -2.69 14.07 -1.00
N TYR A 6 -3.68 14.88 -1.40
CA TYR A 6 -4.65 14.52 -2.44
C TYR A 6 -4.45 15.43 -3.67
N PRO A 7 -4.66 14.90 -4.89
CA PRO A 7 -4.49 15.69 -6.11
C PRO A 7 -5.48 16.87 -6.14
N PRO A 8 -5.05 18.09 -6.49
CA PRO A 8 -5.94 19.25 -6.54
C PRO A 8 -7.03 19.13 -7.61
N ASN A 9 -6.78 18.33 -8.66
CA ASN A 9 -7.73 18.05 -9.74
C ASN A 9 -8.66 16.86 -9.45
N ARG A 10 -8.56 16.23 -8.26
CA ARG A 10 -9.40 15.09 -7.84
C ARG A 10 -9.93 15.28 -6.41
N PRO A 11 -10.68 16.37 -6.14
CA PRO A 11 -11.24 16.63 -4.82
C PRO A 11 -12.22 15.54 -4.36
N ASP A 12 -12.84 14.83 -5.31
CA ASP A 12 -13.72 13.69 -5.07
C ASP A 12 -13.08 12.59 -4.22
N LEU A 13 -11.76 12.41 -4.33
CA LEU A 13 -11.01 11.42 -3.54
C LEU A 13 -10.90 11.82 -2.06
N LEU A 14 -10.69 13.12 -1.80
CA LEU A 14 -10.67 13.64 -0.43
C LEU A 14 -12.09 13.61 0.16
N ASP A 15 -13.09 13.98 -0.63
CA ASP A 15 -14.50 13.97 -0.20
C ASP A 15 -14.97 12.56 0.16
N ARG A 16 -14.63 11.56 -0.68
CA ARG A 16 -14.88 10.15 -0.37
C ARG A 16 -14.20 9.74 0.92
N PHE A 17 -12.91 10.08 1.10
CA PHE A 17 -12.21 9.78 2.36
C PHE A 17 -12.90 10.40 3.57
N ILE A 18 -13.32 11.68 3.50
CA ILE A 18 -14.00 12.36 4.60
C ILE A 18 -15.35 11.69 4.89
N ARG A 19 -16.11 11.35 3.85
CA ARG A 19 -17.40 10.67 3.99
C ARG A 19 -17.25 9.31 4.67
N ASP A 20 -16.25 8.53 4.28
CA ASP A 20 -15.98 7.23 4.88
C ASP A 20 -15.53 7.38 6.34
N ALA A 21 -14.66 8.34 6.64
CA ALA A 21 -14.17 8.61 7.99
C ALA A 21 -15.26 9.10 8.96
N LEU A 22 -16.32 9.75 8.45
CA LEU A 22 -17.45 10.26 9.23
C LEU A 22 -18.68 9.35 9.17
N ALA A 23 -18.57 8.17 8.55
CA ALA A 23 -19.68 7.24 8.41
C ALA A 23 -20.19 6.79 9.80
N PRO A 24 -21.52 6.73 10.02
CA PRO A 24 -22.07 6.29 11.30
C PRO A 24 -21.56 4.92 11.72
N GLY A 25 -21.12 4.80 12.97
CA GLY A 25 -20.58 3.55 13.52
C GLY A 25 -19.11 3.29 13.23
N LEU A 26 -18.41 4.20 12.52
CA LEU A 26 -16.97 4.12 12.29
C LEU A 26 -16.22 5.06 13.24
N ASP A 27 -15.18 4.55 13.90
CA ASP A 27 -14.17 5.35 14.61
C ASP A 27 -12.83 5.20 13.90
N PRO A 28 -12.42 6.19 13.07
CA PRO A 28 -11.14 6.15 12.38
C PRO A 28 -9.93 6.04 13.31
N VAL A 29 -10.02 6.60 14.53
CA VAL A 29 -8.94 6.52 15.51
C VAL A 29 -8.83 5.10 16.04
N GLU A 30 -9.95 4.45 16.34
CA GLU A 30 -9.95 3.06 16.74
C GLU A 30 -9.45 2.14 15.63
N GLY A 31 -9.80 2.41 14.37
CA GLY A 31 -9.22 1.70 13.22
C GLY A 31 -7.68 1.80 13.19
N HIS A 32 -7.13 3.00 13.43
CA HIS A 32 -5.68 3.18 13.52
C HIS A 32 -5.06 2.42 14.70
N ARG A 33 -5.70 2.46 15.88
CA ARG A 33 -5.24 1.69 17.05
C ARG A 33 -5.31 0.19 16.82
N ALA A 34 -6.33 -0.30 16.13
CA ALA A 34 -6.48 -1.72 15.79
C ALA A 34 -5.32 -2.20 14.92
N CYS A 35 -4.95 -1.45 13.89
CA CYS A 35 -3.77 -1.75 13.08
C CYS A 35 -2.49 -1.73 13.93
N ALA A 36 -2.32 -0.73 14.79
CA ALA A 36 -1.12 -0.60 15.64
C ALA A 36 -0.98 -1.73 16.69
N ARG A 37 -2.08 -2.36 17.12
CA ARG A 37 -2.04 -3.52 18.02
C ARG A 37 -1.48 -4.77 17.34
N TYR A 38 -1.60 -4.87 16.02
CA TYR A 38 -1.01 -5.98 15.28
C TYR A 38 0.48 -5.71 15.05
N ARG A 39 1.32 -6.39 15.83
CA ARG A 39 2.78 -6.35 15.71
C ARG A 39 3.24 -7.11 14.46
N MET A 40 3.07 -6.47 13.30
CA MET A 40 3.46 -7.01 12.00
C MET A 40 4.96 -7.28 11.95
N GLU A 41 5.78 -6.44 12.59
CA GLU A 41 7.23 -6.51 12.60
C GLU A 41 7.76 -7.84 13.15
N GLU A 42 7.02 -8.50 14.05
CA GLU A 42 7.41 -9.80 14.62
C GLU A 42 6.97 -10.99 13.76
N ARG A 43 6.07 -10.77 12.79
CA ARG A 43 5.41 -11.85 12.03
C ARG A 43 5.70 -11.81 10.54
N ILE A 44 6.10 -10.66 9.99
CA ILE A 44 6.32 -10.49 8.55
C ILE A 44 7.37 -11.45 7.99
N GLY A 45 8.38 -11.82 8.79
CA GLY A 45 9.38 -12.81 8.42
C GLY A 45 8.84 -14.23 8.25
N LEU A 46 7.59 -14.51 8.63
CA LEU A 46 6.93 -15.81 8.46
C LEU A 46 6.22 -15.95 7.11
N VAL A 47 6.14 -14.89 6.30
CA VAL A 47 5.49 -14.93 4.99
C VAL A 47 6.34 -15.75 4.03
N THR A 48 5.86 -16.94 3.64
CA THR A 48 6.55 -17.85 2.70
C THR A 48 6.10 -17.69 1.25
N ALA A 49 4.93 -17.09 1.04
CA ALA A 49 4.38 -16.85 -0.30
C ALA A 49 5.21 -15.83 -1.09
N PRO A 50 5.17 -15.85 -2.43
CA PRO A 50 5.68 -14.75 -3.24
C PRO A 50 5.01 -13.42 -2.86
N VAL A 51 5.76 -12.33 -2.83
CA VAL A 51 5.29 -11.00 -2.43
C VAL A 51 5.59 -9.99 -3.52
N LEU A 52 4.58 -9.21 -3.90
CA LEU A 52 4.74 -7.95 -4.63
C LEU A 52 4.57 -6.78 -3.66
N MET A 53 5.57 -5.92 -3.59
CA MET A 53 5.50 -4.65 -2.88
C MET A 53 5.34 -3.51 -3.89
N ILE A 54 4.31 -2.68 -3.71
CA ILE A 54 4.06 -1.51 -4.58
C ILE A 54 4.26 -0.24 -3.74
N GLY A 55 5.25 0.57 -4.11
CA GLY A 55 5.53 1.87 -3.50
C GLY A 55 4.96 3.03 -4.32
N ALA A 56 4.39 4.02 -3.64
CA ALA A 56 4.04 5.32 -4.24
C ALA A 56 5.23 6.27 -4.07
N ALA A 57 5.88 6.68 -5.16
CA ALA A 57 7.16 7.38 -5.11
C ALA A 57 7.18 8.64 -4.22
N ALA A 58 6.06 9.38 -4.19
CA ALA A 58 5.94 10.64 -3.47
C ALA A 58 5.10 10.53 -2.19
N ASP A 59 4.73 9.31 -1.74
CA ASP A 59 4.12 9.10 -0.42
C ASP A 59 5.16 9.29 0.70
N PRO A 60 5.03 10.33 1.55
CA PRO A 60 6.02 10.62 2.58
C PRO A 60 5.92 9.69 3.80
N PHE A 61 4.88 8.87 3.90
CA PHE A 61 4.62 8.00 5.05
C PHE A 61 5.01 6.55 4.76
N ALA A 62 4.53 5.98 3.64
CA ALA A 62 4.76 4.57 3.34
C ALA A 62 6.07 4.32 2.59
N MET A 63 6.46 5.22 1.68
CA MET A 63 7.64 5.01 0.84
C MET A 63 8.95 4.86 1.64
N PRO A 64 9.21 5.64 2.72
CA PRO A 64 10.43 5.48 3.52
C PRO A 64 10.57 4.10 4.18
N ASP A 65 9.45 3.41 4.41
CA ASP A 65 9.42 2.10 5.07
C ASP A 65 9.62 0.93 4.11
N LEU A 66 9.53 1.17 2.79
CA LEU A 66 9.60 0.12 1.77
C LEU A 66 10.87 -0.75 1.88
N PRO A 67 12.09 -0.19 2.08
CA PRO A 67 13.30 -1.01 2.23
C PRO A 67 13.26 -1.88 3.49
N ARG A 68 12.79 -1.32 4.62
CA ARG A 68 12.70 -2.01 5.91
C ARG A 68 11.73 -3.20 5.85
N VAL A 69 10.58 -3.01 5.21
CA VAL A 69 9.58 -4.07 5.02
C VAL A 69 10.15 -5.18 4.13
N ARG A 70 10.87 -4.82 3.05
CA ARG A 70 11.49 -5.78 2.14
C ARG A 70 12.51 -6.67 2.86
N GLU A 71 13.38 -6.06 3.68
CA GLU A 71 14.40 -6.79 4.45
C GLU A 71 13.77 -7.74 5.48
N ALA A 72 12.61 -7.39 6.03
CA ALA A 72 11.92 -8.20 7.02
C ALA A 72 11.21 -9.44 6.42
N LEU A 73 11.02 -9.52 5.10
CA LEU A 73 10.40 -10.65 4.40
C LEU A 73 11.37 -11.84 4.21
N THR A 74 11.92 -12.34 5.32
CA THR A 74 13.03 -13.30 5.30
C THR A 74 12.67 -14.71 4.82
N ALA A 75 11.41 -15.15 4.96
CA ALA A 75 10.99 -16.50 4.54
C ALA A 75 10.44 -16.55 3.11
N SER A 76 10.20 -15.41 2.47
CA SER A 76 9.70 -15.38 1.10
C SER A 76 10.86 -15.56 0.12
N ARG A 77 10.72 -16.51 -0.80
CA ARG A 77 11.75 -16.78 -1.83
C ARG A 77 11.66 -15.86 -3.05
N ASN A 78 10.55 -15.11 -3.18
CA ASN A 78 10.30 -14.23 -4.31
C ASN A 78 9.64 -12.96 -3.79
N VAL A 79 10.45 -11.91 -3.62
CA VAL A 79 9.99 -10.58 -3.23
C VAL A 79 10.29 -9.63 -4.38
N GLN A 80 9.25 -9.12 -5.02
CA GLN A 80 9.33 -8.12 -6.08
C GLN A 80 8.93 -6.76 -5.52
N THR A 81 9.50 -5.70 -6.08
CA THR A 81 9.19 -4.34 -5.69
C THR A 81 9.04 -3.48 -6.93
N VAL A 82 7.92 -2.77 -7.02
CA VAL A 82 7.63 -1.79 -8.06
C VAL A 82 7.36 -0.46 -7.36
N VAL A 83 7.97 0.61 -7.86
CA VAL A 83 7.69 1.98 -7.40
C VAL A 83 6.99 2.70 -8.55
N ILE A 84 5.81 3.23 -8.26
CA ILE A 84 5.01 3.99 -9.23
C ILE A 84 5.37 5.47 -9.08
N GLU A 85 6.03 5.99 -10.10
CA GLU A 85 6.40 7.41 -10.21
C GLU A 85 5.15 8.29 -10.24
N GLY A 86 5.21 9.45 -9.59
CA GLY A 86 4.05 10.34 -9.44
C GLY A 86 2.97 9.83 -8.47
N GLY A 87 3.11 8.61 -7.96
CA GLY A 87 2.22 8.03 -6.96
C GLY A 87 2.24 8.79 -5.63
N MET A 88 1.04 9.06 -5.10
CA MET A 88 0.79 9.64 -3.76
C MET A 88 -0.08 8.71 -2.92
N ILE A 89 -0.53 9.16 -1.74
CA ILE A 89 -1.39 8.39 -0.82
C ILE A 89 -2.59 7.70 -1.52
N PRO A 90 -3.38 8.35 -2.40
CA PRO A 90 -4.47 7.68 -3.12
C PRO A 90 -3.94 6.97 -4.39
N LEU A 91 -2.89 6.15 -4.26
CA LEU A 91 -2.22 5.49 -5.39
C LEU A 91 -3.20 4.67 -6.22
N MET A 92 -4.04 3.88 -5.54
CA MET A 92 -4.98 2.96 -6.18
C MET A 92 -6.02 3.68 -7.03
N GLU A 93 -6.40 4.90 -6.66
CA GLU A 93 -7.36 5.70 -7.42
C GLU A 93 -6.74 6.59 -8.51
N THR A 94 -5.43 6.87 -8.42
CA THR A 94 -4.75 7.81 -9.32
C THR A 94 -3.89 7.13 -10.37
N HIS A 95 -3.35 5.94 -10.10
CA HIS A 95 -2.45 5.18 -10.97
C HIS A 95 -2.92 3.71 -11.07
N ALA A 96 -4.24 3.54 -11.23
CA ALA A 96 -4.87 2.22 -11.20
C ALA A 96 -4.35 1.29 -12.31
N ALA A 97 -4.04 1.84 -13.49
CA ALA A 97 -3.51 1.07 -14.61
C ALA A 97 -2.11 0.54 -14.30
N GLU A 98 -1.22 1.40 -13.81
CA GLU A 98 0.15 1.04 -13.44
C GLU A 98 0.18 0.01 -12.29
N VAL A 99 -0.74 0.13 -11.33
CA VAL A 99 -0.92 -0.87 -10.28
C VAL A 99 -1.37 -2.21 -10.87
N ALA A 100 -2.35 -2.20 -11.78
CA ALA A 100 -2.86 -3.41 -12.41
C ALA A 100 -1.77 -4.11 -13.24
N ASP A 101 -1.01 -3.37 -14.04
CA ASP A 101 0.11 -3.89 -14.83
C ASP A 101 1.16 -4.55 -13.95
N ALA A 102 1.50 -3.93 -12.80
CA ALA A 102 2.45 -4.51 -11.85
C ALA A 102 1.95 -5.85 -11.27
N ILE A 103 0.64 -5.95 -10.99
CA ILE A 103 0.01 -7.18 -10.52
C ILE A 103 0.02 -8.25 -11.61
N GLU A 104 -0.34 -7.91 -12.85
CA GLU A 104 -0.36 -8.86 -13.97
C GLU A 104 1.02 -9.45 -14.23
N VAL A 105 2.06 -8.61 -14.26
CA VAL A 105 3.46 -9.06 -14.41
C VAL A 105 3.86 -9.98 -13.26
N PHE A 106 3.55 -9.61 -12.02
CA PHE A 106 3.85 -10.44 -10.86
C PHE A 106 3.17 -11.81 -10.92
N LEU A 107 1.87 -11.84 -11.23
CA LEU A 107 1.10 -13.08 -11.35
C LEU A 107 1.61 -13.94 -12.51
N GLY A 108 1.94 -13.35 -13.66
CA GLY A 108 2.57 -14.06 -14.77
C GLY A 108 3.88 -14.72 -14.35
N ASN A 109 4.75 -14.00 -13.61
CA ASN A 109 6.02 -14.54 -13.14
C ASN A 109 5.84 -15.69 -12.13
N VAL A 110 4.91 -15.55 -11.19
CA VAL A 110 4.64 -16.57 -10.15
C VAL A 110 4.02 -17.83 -10.74
N LEU A 111 3.08 -17.70 -11.69
CA LEU A 111 2.41 -18.84 -12.30
C LEU A 111 3.33 -19.64 -13.25
N LEU A 112 4.33 -18.99 -13.85
CA LEU A 112 5.31 -19.65 -14.73
C LEU A 112 6.43 -20.38 -13.94
N THR A 113 6.49 -20.25 -12.61
CA THR A 113 7.51 -20.92 -11.77
C THR A 113 7.06 -22.26 -11.18
N HIS A 114 5.88 -22.76 -11.56
CA HIS A 114 5.33 -24.08 -11.21
C HIS A 114 5.25 -25.00 -12.43
#